data_AF-A0A822G3R8-F1
#
_entry.id   AF-A0A822G3R8-F1
#
_cell.length_a   1.000
_cell.length_b   1.000
_cell.length_c   1.000
_cell.angle_alpha   90.00
_cell.angle_beta   90.00
_cell.angle_gamma   90.00
#
_symmetry.space_group_name_H-M   'P 1'
#
loop_
_entity.id
_entity.type
_entity.pdbx_description
1 polymer ?
#
loop_
_entity_poly.entity_id
_entity_poly.type
_entity_poly.pdbx_seq_one_letter_code
_entity_poly.pdbx_strand_id
1 'polypeptide(L)'
;RGSAGYGDKFLGEIRHRSLSLPGQDILMGVDQLTKDGIADSKRLAVGGYSYGGFLTNWLITQTTRFNAALSGAGGIEHVSGWGTMDLPLLRSYLHGGFPWEVPQVYQTESPIYYMNKVRTPTHIVVGENDVRVDADQSFILERSLHYL
;
A
#
# COMPACT_ATOMS: atom_id res chain seq x y z
N ARG A 1 -6.19 11.16 -6.08
CA ARG A 1 -6.87 11.72 -4.88
C ARG A 1 -5.95 11.60 -3.68
N GLY A 2 -6.04 12.49 -2.70
CA GLY A 2 -5.25 12.45 -1.46
C GLY A 2 -3.85 13.06 -1.50
N SER A 3 -3.41 13.61 -2.64
CA SER A 3 -2.15 14.36 -2.70
C SER A 3 -2.34 15.82 -2.27
N ALA A 4 -1.26 16.44 -1.80
CA ALA A 4 -1.24 17.87 -1.51
C ALA A 4 -1.34 18.72 -2.79
N GLY A 5 -1.64 20.02 -2.63
CA GLY A 5 -1.69 20.99 -3.73
C GLY A 5 -3.07 21.20 -4.38
N TYR A 6 -4.10 20.44 -3.97
CA TYR A 6 -5.45 20.48 -4.54
C TYR A 6 -6.55 20.81 -3.52
N GLY A 7 -6.17 21.33 -2.35
CA GLY A 7 -7.06 21.73 -1.25
C GLY A 7 -7.50 20.58 -0.33
N ASP A 8 -8.01 20.95 0.85
CA ASP A 8 -8.31 20.02 1.95
C ASP A 8 -9.35 18.96 1.60
N LYS A 9 -10.32 19.32 0.74
CA LYS A 9 -11.30 18.37 0.24
C LYS A 9 -10.62 17.22 -0.51
N PHE A 10 -9.75 17.54 -1.47
CA PHE A 10 -9.04 16.54 -2.27
C PHE A 10 -8.04 15.73 -1.43
N LEU A 11 -7.39 16.38 -0.46
CA LEU A 11 -6.51 15.73 0.50
C LEU A 11 -7.26 14.70 1.37
N GLY A 12 -8.45 15.07 1.85
CA GLY A 12 -9.26 14.25 2.74
C GLY A 12 -10.05 13.12 2.05
N GLU A 13 -10.14 13.10 0.72
CA GLU A 13 -10.93 12.11 -0.03
C GLU A 13 -10.49 10.66 0.18
N ILE A 14 -9.25 10.44 0.63
CA ILE A 14 -8.69 9.10 0.85
C ILE A 14 -8.89 8.59 2.27
N ARG A 15 -9.50 9.39 3.16
CA ARG A 15 -9.82 8.92 4.53
C ARG A 15 -10.72 7.70 4.46
N HIS A 16 -10.52 6.78 5.40
CA HIS A 16 -11.14 5.45 5.46
C HIS A 16 -10.73 4.49 4.34
N ARG A 17 -10.10 4.98 3.26
CA ARG A 17 -9.72 4.17 2.09
C ARG A 17 -8.37 4.62 1.54
N SER A 18 -7.37 4.62 2.42
CA SER A 18 -6.08 5.25 2.15
C SER A 18 -5.26 4.49 1.11
N LEU A 19 -5.40 3.16 0.97
CA LEU A 19 -4.68 2.42 -0.07
C LEU A 19 -5.55 2.22 -1.31
N SER A 20 -6.81 1.85 -1.13
CA SER A 20 -7.64 1.43 -2.26
C SER A 20 -8.03 2.57 -3.19
N LEU A 21 -8.33 3.78 -2.69
CA LEU A 21 -8.67 4.91 -3.55
C LEU A 21 -7.45 5.42 -4.36
N PRO A 22 -6.30 5.74 -3.74
CA PRO A 22 -5.11 6.11 -4.50
C PRO A 22 -4.60 5.00 -5.41
N GLY A 23 -4.68 3.73 -4.97
CA GLY A 23 -4.30 2.59 -5.78
C GLY A 23 -5.13 2.47 -7.06
N GLN A 24 -6.45 2.69 -6.97
CA GLN A 24 -7.33 2.77 -8.16
C GLN A 24 -6.94 3.93 -9.08
N ASP A 25 -6.64 5.11 -8.52
CA ASP A 25 -6.20 6.26 -9.31
C ASP A 25 -4.89 5.98 -10.07
N ILE A 26 -3.93 5.30 -9.42
CA ILE A 26 -2.67 4.87 -10.04
C ILE A 26 -2.94 3.89 -11.19
N LEU A 27 -3.80 2.89 -10.98
CA LEU A 27 -4.10 1.91 -12.02
C LEU A 27 -4.75 2.56 -13.25
N MET A 28 -5.71 3.48 -13.04
CA MET A 28 -6.33 4.27 -14.11
C MET A 28 -5.31 5.11 -14.87
N GLY A 29 -4.35 5.74 -14.16
CA GLY A 29 -3.29 6.51 -14.80
C GLY A 29 -2.40 5.64 -15.70
N VAL A 30 -2.00 4.47 -15.23
CA VAL A 30 -1.20 3.53 -16.03
C VAL A 30 -1.99 2.95 -17.21
N ASP A 31 -3.29 2.71 -17.06
CA ASP A 31 -4.16 2.31 -18.18
C ASP A 31 -4.18 3.38 -19.27
N GLN A 32 -4.34 4.64 -18.87
CA GLN A 32 -4.35 5.76 -19.79
C GLN A 32 -3.00 5.93 -20.51
N LEU A 33 -1.88 5.89 -19.78
CA LEU A 33 -0.54 5.95 -20.37
C LEU A 33 -0.25 4.80 -21.33
N THR A 34 -0.77 3.61 -21.04
CA THR A 34 -0.65 2.45 -21.94
C THR A 34 -1.48 2.66 -23.20
N LYS A 35 -2.73 3.11 -23.06
CA LYS A 35 -3.65 3.39 -24.17
C LYS A 35 -3.12 4.46 -25.10
N ASP A 36 -2.45 5.48 -24.55
CA ASP A 36 -1.84 6.56 -25.32
C ASP A 36 -0.50 6.17 -25.96
N GLY A 37 -0.03 4.94 -25.76
CA GLY A 37 1.23 4.43 -26.31
C GLY A 37 2.48 4.99 -25.65
N ILE A 38 2.34 5.67 -24.50
CA ILE A 38 3.46 6.25 -23.74
C ILE A 38 4.16 5.14 -22.93
N ALA A 39 3.38 4.24 -22.32
CA ALA A 39 3.89 3.11 -21.54
C ALA A 39 3.74 1.79 -22.30
N ASP A 40 4.76 0.94 -22.23
CA ASP A 40 4.70 -0.44 -22.74
C ASP A 40 4.05 -1.36 -21.69
N SER A 41 2.87 -1.89 -22.00
CA SER A 41 2.10 -2.75 -21.10
C SER A 41 2.82 -4.04 -20.69
N LYS A 42 3.85 -4.46 -21.41
CA LYS A 42 4.64 -5.66 -21.11
C LYS A 42 5.89 -5.37 -20.27
N ARG A 43 6.17 -4.10 -19.98
CA ARG A 43 7.37 -3.65 -19.25
C ARG A 43 6.98 -2.66 -18.14
N LEU A 44 6.07 -3.08 -17.27
CA LEU A 44 5.61 -2.28 -16.15
C LEU A 44 6.27 -2.73 -14.85
N ALA A 45 6.69 -1.78 -14.03
CA ALA A 45 7.14 -2.01 -12.66
C ALA A 45 6.45 -1.02 -11.72
N VAL A 46 6.29 -1.39 -10.46
CA VAL A 46 5.72 -0.54 -9.41
C VAL A 46 6.68 -0.46 -8.23
N GLY A 47 6.77 0.68 -7.58
CA GLY A 47 7.64 0.77 -6.42
C GLY A 47 7.54 2.11 -5.71
N GLY A 48 7.85 2.08 -4.43
CA GLY A 48 7.88 3.28 -3.60
C GLY A 48 8.40 3.01 -2.21
N TYR A 49 8.63 4.11 -1.48
CA TYR A 49 9.05 4.08 -0.09
C TYR A 49 7.95 4.57 0.84
N SER A 50 7.96 4.09 2.10
CA SER A 50 6.98 4.48 3.11
C SER A 50 5.55 4.26 2.58
N TYR A 51 4.68 5.26 2.61
CA TYR A 51 3.34 5.17 2.01
C TYR A 51 3.31 4.65 0.57
N GLY A 52 4.31 4.97 -0.25
CA GLY A 52 4.46 4.40 -1.59
C GLY A 52 4.74 2.89 -1.57
N GLY A 53 5.43 2.39 -0.55
CA GLY A 53 5.61 0.96 -0.28
C GLY A 53 4.31 0.28 0.13
N PHE A 54 3.49 0.92 0.99
CA PHE A 54 2.13 0.42 1.30
C PHE A 54 1.27 0.33 0.03
N LEU A 55 1.31 1.35 -0.83
CA LEU A 55 0.60 1.34 -2.11
C LEU A 55 1.14 0.27 -3.05
N THR A 56 2.46 0.07 -3.09
CA THR A 56 3.09 -1.00 -3.88
C THR A 56 2.55 -2.36 -3.44
N ASN A 57 2.56 -2.64 -2.13
CA ASN A 57 2.05 -3.89 -1.56
C ASN A 57 0.56 -4.07 -1.85
N TRP A 58 -0.25 -3.01 -1.76
CA TRP A 58 -1.66 -3.08 -2.13
C TRP A 58 -1.82 -3.38 -3.63
N LEU A 59 -1.15 -2.63 -4.51
CA LEU A 59 -1.28 -2.74 -5.97
C LEU A 59 -0.99 -4.16 -6.48
N ILE A 60 0.07 -4.82 -5.98
CA ILE A 60 0.42 -6.19 -6.41
C ILE A 60 -0.59 -7.26 -5.97
N THR A 61 -1.46 -6.96 -4.99
CA THR A 61 -2.57 -7.85 -4.61
C THR A 61 -3.81 -7.68 -5.52
N GLN A 62 -3.89 -6.58 -6.26
CA GLN A 62 -5.05 -6.23 -7.08
C GLN A 62 -4.85 -6.52 -8.57
N THR A 63 -3.61 -6.69 -9.02
CA THR A 63 -3.28 -6.95 -10.43
C THR A 63 -1.98 -7.72 -10.57
N THR A 64 -1.84 -8.45 -11.68
CA THR A 64 -0.63 -9.21 -12.06
C THR A 64 0.16 -8.56 -13.20
N ARG A 65 -0.19 -7.33 -13.60
CA ARG A 65 0.40 -6.68 -14.79
C ARG A 65 1.79 -6.09 -14.58
N PHE A 66 2.25 -5.99 -13.33
CA PHE A 66 3.58 -5.50 -13.02
C PHE A 66 4.58 -6.66 -13.06
N ASN A 67 5.68 -6.50 -13.78
CA ASN A 67 6.74 -7.50 -13.90
C ASN A 67 7.67 -7.52 -12.67
N ALA A 68 7.71 -6.42 -11.92
CA ALA A 68 8.50 -6.28 -10.71
C ALA A 68 7.88 -5.26 -9.75
N ALA A 69 8.10 -5.45 -8.45
CA ALA A 69 7.69 -4.55 -7.39
C ALA A 69 8.85 -4.19 -6.44
N LEU A 70 8.88 -2.95 -5.95
CA LEU A 70 9.79 -2.49 -4.90
C LEU A 70 9.01 -1.99 -3.68
N SER A 71 9.08 -2.73 -2.57
CA SER A 71 8.52 -2.34 -1.29
C SER A 71 9.62 -1.81 -0.37
N GLY A 72 9.82 -0.49 -0.35
CA GLY A 72 10.76 0.17 0.56
C GLY A 72 10.04 0.69 1.81
N ALA A 73 10.40 0.23 3.00
CA ALA A 73 9.71 0.60 4.26
C ALA A 73 8.17 0.55 4.09
N GLY A 74 7.67 -0.49 3.42
CA GLY A 74 6.26 -0.60 3.02
C GLY A 74 5.50 -1.51 3.99
N GLY A 75 4.36 -1.05 4.50
CA GLY A 75 3.52 -1.87 5.36
C GLY A 75 2.50 -2.72 4.62
N ILE A 76 1.99 -3.73 5.32
CA ILE A 76 1.08 -4.76 4.79
C ILE A 76 -0.09 -5.08 5.73
N GLU A 77 0.00 -4.72 7.02
CA GLU A 77 -1.05 -4.97 8.00
C GLU A 77 -1.23 -3.77 8.95
N HIS A 78 -2.44 -3.21 8.97
CA HIS A 78 -2.71 -1.93 9.62
C HIS A 78 -2.89 -2.01 11.14
N VAL A 79 -3.30 -3.15 11.71
CA VAL A 79 -3.49 -3.27 13.18
C VAL A 79 -2.15 -3.31 13.90
N SER A 80 -1.23 -4.17 13.46
CA SER A 80 0.16 -4.22 13.88
C SER A 80 0.84 -2.87 13.62
N GLY A 81 0.69 -2.33 12.40
CA GLY A 81 1.25 -1.03 12.06
C GLY A 81 0.65 0.15 12.84
N TRP A 82 -0.53 0.02 13.44
CA TRP A 82 -1.07 0.98 14.41
C TRP A 82 -0.38 0.83 15.77
N GLY A 83 -0.16 -0.41 16.22
CA GLY A 83 0.43 -0.69 17.53
C GLY A 83 1.94 -0.45 17.65
N THR A 84 2.68 -0.53 16.54
CA THR A 84 4.16 -0.46 16.57
C THR A 84 4.74 0.89 16.13
N MET A 85 3.98 1.71 15.40
CA MET A 85 4.49 2.98 14.90
C MET A 85 4.52 4.09 15.96
N ASP A 86 5.39 5.07 15.76
CA ASP A 86 5.49 6.31 16.54
C ASP A 86 4.34 7.32 16.33
N LEU A 87 3.40 7.08 15.40
CA LEU A 87 2.21 7.92 15.15
C LEU A 87 0.86 7.15 15.13
N PRO A 88 0.48 6.45 16.20
CA PRO A 88 -0.73 5.63 16.23
C PRO A 88 -2.02 6.46 16.02
N LEU A 89 -2.06 7.70 16.53
CA LEU A 89 -3.23 8.57 16.39
C LEU A 89 -3.47 9.03 14.95
N LEU A 90 -2.40 9.25 14.17
CA LEU A 90 -2.52 9.56 12.75
C LEU A 90 -3.13 8.37 12.00
N ARG A 91 -2.69 7.14 12.33
CA ARG A 91 -3.25 5.92 11.75
C ARG A 91 -4.75 5.80 12.04
N SER A 92 -5.17 5.98 13.30
CA SER A 92 -6.60 5.97 13.66
C SER A 92 -7.38 7.05 12.93
N TYR A 93 -6.86 8.28 12.83
CA TYR A 93 -7.52 9.39 12.14
C TYR A 93 -7.75 9.10 10.65
N LEU A 94 -6.76 8.49 9.98
CA LEU A 94 -6.85 8.11 8.57
C LEU A 94 -7.84 6.97 8.32
N HIS A 95 -8.00 6.04 9.26
CA HIS A 95 -8.96 4.93 9.15
C HIS A 95 -10.36 5.30 9.66
N GLY A 96 -10.49 6.40 10.42
CA GLY A 96 -11.76 6.86 10.98
C GLY A 96 -12.12 6.27 12.34
N GLY A 97 -11.14 5.68 13.04
CA GLY A 97 -11.34 5.05 14.34
C GLY A 97 -10.18 4.13 14.72
N PHE A 98 -10.23 3.61 15.94
CA PHE A 98 -9.32 2.57 16.41
C PHE A 98 -9.63 1.21 15.78
N PRO A 99 -8.68 0.25 15.80
CA PRO A 99 -8.88 -1.09 15.22
C PRO A 99 -10.16 -1.80 15.68
N TRP A 100 -10.58 -1.63 16.94
CA TRP A 100 -11.80 -2.25 17.48
C TRP A 100 -13.08 -1.47 17.18
N GLU A 101 -12.98 -0.21 16.73
CA GLU A 101 -14.14 0.61 16.37
C GLU A 101 -14.50 0.46 14.89
N VAL A 102 -13.49 0.33 14.01
CA VAL A 102 -13.66 0.21 12.56
C VAL A 102 -12.89 -1.00 11.98
N PRO A 103 -13.07 -2.22 12.53
CA PRO A 103 -12.25 -3.37 12.17
C PRO A 103 -12.31 -3.72 10.67
N GLN A 104 -13.46 -3.51 10.04
CA GLN A 104 -13.62 -3.74 8.60
C GLN A 104 -12.71 -2.84 7.77
N VAL A 105 -12.51 -1.58 8.17
CA VAL A 105 -11.65 -0.63 7.45
C VAL A 105 -10.18 -1.08 7.52
N TYR A 106 -9.72 -1.46 8.71
CA TYR A 106 -8.36 -2.01 8.88
C TYR A 106 -8.16 -3.28 8.06
N GLN A 107 -9.15 -4.17 8.02
CA GLN A 107 -9.09 -5.41 7.26
C GLN A 107 -9.06 -5.16 5.75
N THR A 108 -9.98 -4.35 5.21
CA THR A 108 -10.13 -4.15 3.76
C THR A 108 -9.00 -3.33 3.16
N GLU A 109 -8.36 -2.47 3.96
CA GLU A 109 -7.23 -1.67 3.50
C GLU A 109 -5.88 -2.33 3.75
N SER A 110 -5.81 -3.45 4.50
CA SER A 110 -4.55 -4.18 4.71
C SER A 110 -4.26 -5.18 3.59
N PRO A 111 -3.13 -5.05 2.85
CA PRO A 111 -2.81 -5.99 1.77
C PRO A 111 -2.67 -7.45 2.19
N ILE A 112 -2.38 -7.76 3.47
CA ILE A 112 -2.23 -9.13 3.98
C ILE A 112 -3.40 -10.04 3.62
N TYR A 113 -4.63 -9.51 3.64
CA TYR A 113 -5.87 -10.27 3.38
C TYR A 113 -6.08 -10.63 1.90
N TYR A 114 -5.16 -10.19 1.03
CA TYR A 114 -5.22 -10.40 -0.41
C TYR A 114 -3.93 -11.02 -0.98
N MET A 115 -2.99 -11.43 -0.12
CA MET A 115 -1.67 -11.92 -0.56
C MET A 115 -1.74 -13.17 -1.44
N ASN A 116 -2.76 -14.02 -1.28
CA ASN A 116 -2.98 -15.20 -2.13
C ASN A 116 -3.11 -14.88 -3.63
N LYS A 117 -3.35 -13.60 -3.99
CA LYS A 117 -3.46 -13.12 -5.38
C LYS A 117 -2.13 -12.67 -5.98
N VAL A 118 -1.09 -12.46 -5.17
CA VAL A 118 0.17 -11.87 -5.65
C VAL A 118 0.90 -12.86 -6.55
N ARG A 119 1.41 -12.36 -7.68
CA ARG A 119 2.30 -13.09 -8.61
C ARG A 119 3.56 -12.30 -8.98
N THR A 120 3.65 -11.05 -8.52
CA THR A 120 4.71 -10.11 -8.89
C THR A 120 5.97 -10.37 -8.05
N PRO A 121 7.13 -10.63 -8.66
CA PRO A 121 8.41 -10.65 -7.95
C PRO A 121 8.63 -9.32 -7.22
N THR A 122 8.92 -9.39 -5.92
CA THR A 122 8.96 -8.20 -5.05
C THR A 122 10.32 -8.10 -4.36
N HIS A 123 11.00 -6.96 -4.56
CA HIS A 123 12.18 -6.59 -3.78
C HIS A 123 11.75 -5.83 -2.52
N ILE A 124 12.18 -6.30 -1.35
CA ILE A 124 11.84 -5.73 -0.06
C ILE A 124 13.08 -5.03 0.52
N VAL A 125 12.92 -3.78 0.93
CA VAL A 125 13.98 -2.98 1.57
C VAL A 125 13.42 -2.39 2.86
N VAL A 126 14.07 -2.63 3.99
CA VAL A 126 13.62 -2.13 5.30
C VAL A 126 14.79 -1.78 6.19
N GLY A 127 14.62 -0.77 7.05
CA GLY A 127 15.53 -0.49 8.14
C GLY A 127 15.11 -1.27 9.38
N GLU A 128 16.01 -2.04 9.97
CA GLU A 128 15.72 -2.85 11.17
C GLU A 128 15.23 -2.02 12.37
N ASN A 129 15.69 -0.76 12.48
CA ASN A 129 15.32 0.17 13.56
C ASN A 129 14.31 1.25 13.13
N ASP A 130 13.50 0.99 12.09
CA ASP A 130 12.50 1.94 11.61
C ASP A 130 11.30 2.04 12.58
N VAL A 131 11.25 3.13 13.36
CA VAL A 131 10.16 3.40 14.33
C VAL A 131 8.86 3.88 13.68
N ARG A 132 8.87 4.18 12.37
CA ARG A 132 7.72 4.70 11.63
C ARG A 132 6.99 3.58 10.90
N VAL A 133 7.74 2.71 10.24
CA VAL A 133 7.23 1.48 9.61
C VAL A 133 8.06 0.32 10.10
N ASP A 134 7.61 -0.27 11.21
CA ASP A 134 8.30 -1.34 11.90
C ASP A 134 8.70 -2.49 10.96
N ALA A 135 9.90 -3.04 11.19
CA ALA A 135 10.49 -4.08 10.36
C ALA A 135 9.61 -5.34 10.27
N ASP A 136 8.77 -5.61 11.27
CA ASP A 136 7.81 -6.71 11.26
C ASP A 136 6.87 -6.66 10.06
N GLN A 137 6.55 -5.47 9.55
CA GLN A 137 5.76 -5.34 8.33
C GLN A 137 6.43 -6.01 7.13
N SER A 138 7.75 -5.86 7.02
CA SER A 138 8.54 -6.48 5.94
C SER A 138 8.70 -7.98 6.16
N PHE A 139 8.82 -8.44 7.40
CA PHE A 139 8.84 -9.87 7.72
C PHE A 139 7.49 -10.55 7.49
N ILE A 140 6.38 -9.85 7.70
CA ILE A 140 5.04 -10.34 7.35
C ILE A 140 4.92 -10.45 5.82
N LEU A 141 5.39 -9.45 5.07
CA LEU A 141 5.37 -9.47 3.61
C LEU A 141 6.24 -10.60 3.04
N GLU A 142 7.49 -10.70 3.47
CA GLU A 142 8.43 -11.76 3.04
C GLU A 142 7.81 -13.14 3.25
N ARG A 143 7.31 -13.40 4.45
CA ARG A 143 6.72 -14.69 4.80
C ARG A 143 5.43 -14.95 4.05
N SER A 144 4.62 -13.92 3.81
CA SER A 144 3.42 -14.05 2.98
C SER A 144 3.77 -14.48 1.56
N LEU A 145 4.80 -13.88 0.96
CA LEU A 145 5.27 -14.22 -0.39
C LEU A 145 5.92 -15.60 -0.45
N HIS A 146 6.61 -16.02 0.61
CA HIS A 146 7.26 -17.33 0.69
C HIS A 146 6.27 -18.50 0.58
N TYR A 147 5.02 -18.31 1.01
CA TYR A 147 3.98 -19.34 1.07
C TYR A 147 2.91 -19.24 -0.05
N LEU A 148 3.17 -18.49 -1.13
CA LEU A 148 2.30 -18.41 -2.33
C LEU A 148 2.62 -19.47 -3.37
#